data_AF-A0A6A8QH65-F1
#
_entry.id   AF-A0A6A8QH65-F1
#
_cell.length_a   1.000
_cell.length_b   1.000
_cell.length_c   1.000
_cell.angle_alpha   90.00
_cell.angle_beta   90.00
_cell.angle_gamma   90.00
#
_symmetry.space_group_name_H-M   'P 1'
#
loop_
_entity.id
_entity.type
_entity.pdbx_description
1 polymer ?
#
loop_
_entity_poly.entity_id
_entity_poly.type
_entity_poly.pdbx_seq_one_letter_code
_entity_poly.pdbx_strand_id
1 'polypeptide(L)'
;MGVRLFHRSTRSIALTPEGQLFLERCRRIFEEVSAAELELAEIHGVPRGRLRVSLPLVGMLMMPAIGAFVQAYPEVDLDLDFNDRLVNVIDEGFDVVMRTGDATDSRLMTRVLGRSSYILAGAPRYFEQRGLPATPDDLRHHLGLRHRYPSTGLIEDWPLGRKRPKVEVDLPTVAVSSALEPLIFMAEQGLGLICVPEFSIRGQLADGRLVSVLEDCVSHSVTFRALWPASRQLSPKLRVFVDFLAETLFVR
;
A
#
# COMPACT_ATOMS: atom_id res chain seq x y z
N MET A 1 -10.21 31.16 -22.83
CA MET A 1 -10.65 30.14 -23.82
C MET A 1 -12.15 29.99 -23.67
N GLY A 2 -12.97 30.56 -24.56
CA GLY A 2 -14.44 30.58 -24.43
C GLY A 2 -15.14 29.24 -24.67
N VAL A 3 -14.52 28.11 -24.27
CA VAL A 3 -14.97 26.74 -24.57
C VAL A 3 -15.23 26.01 -23.26
N ARG A 4 -16.34 25.25 -23.16
CA ARG A 4 -16.58 24.39 -22.00
C ARG A 4 -15.69 23.17 -22.08
N LEU A 5 -14.87 22.96 -21.05
CA LEU A 5 -14.02 21.77 -20.89
C LEU A 5 -14.68 20.69 -20.02
N PHE A 6 -15.67 21.10 -19.22
CA PHE A 6 -16.35 20.23 -18.27
C PHE A 6 -17.86 20.32 -18.43
N HIS A 7 -18.53 19.18 -18.42
CA HIS A 7 -19.92 19.06 -18.05
C HIS A 7 -20.03 18.92 -16.53
N ARG A 8 -20.66 19.89 -15.88
CA ARG A 8 -21.00 19.84 -14.45
C ARG A 8 -22.47 19.46 -14.28
N SER A 9 -22.74 18.39 -13.56
CA SER A 9 -24.04 18.11 -12.94
C SER A 9 -23.95 18.32 -11.42
N THR A 10 -25.07 18.29 -10.72
CA THR A 10 -25.10 18.35 -9.24
C THR A 10 -24.46 17.13 -8.55
N ARG A 11 -24.12 16.07 -9.31
CA ARG A 11 -23.55 14.82 -8.77
C ARG A 11 -22.26 14.36 -9.45
N SER A 12 -21.82 15.00 -10.52
CA SER A 12 -20.63 14.57 -11.26
C SER A 12 -20.02 15.68 -12.14
N ILE A 13 -18.73 15.54 -12.40
CA ILE A 13 -17.97 16.32 -13.39
C ILE A 13 -17.43 15.35 -14.43
N ALA A 14 -17.71 15.61 -15.70
CA ALA A 14 -17.16 14.86 -16.84
C ALA A 14 -16.49 15.83 -17.82
N LEU A 15 -15.50 15.36 -18.56
CA LEU A 15 -14.86 16.14 -19.62
C LEU A 15 -15.77 16.23 -20.85
N THR A 16 -15.77 17.38 -21.52
CA THR A 16 -16.32 17.51 -22.87
C THR A 16 -15.35 16.90 -23.89
N PRO A 17 -15.76 16.63 -25.14
CA PRO A 17 -14.83 16.23 -26.20
C PRO A 17 -13.65 17.21 -26.37
N GLU A 18 -13.93 18.52 -26.25
CA GLU A 18 -12.92 19.57 -26.28
C GLU A 18 -12.02 19.53 -25.03
N GLY A 19 -12.60 19.22 -23.87
CA GLY A 19 -11.89 18.99 -22.61
C GLY A 19 -10.92 17.81 -22.69
N GLN A 20 -11.33 16.72 -23.35
CA GLN A 20 -10.49 15.55 -23.59
C GLN A 20 -9.30 15.90 -24.48
N LEU A 21 -9.55 16.61 -25.59
CA LEU A 21 -8.50 17.07 -26.51
C LEU A 21 -7.51 18.02 -25.81
N PHE A 22 -8.03 18.94 -25.01
CA PHE A 22 -7.21 19.88 -24.25
C PHE A 22 -6.39 19.19 -23.16
N LEU A 23 -6.98 18.22 -22.46
CA LEU A 23 -6.27 17.40 -21.46
C LEU A 23 -5.12 16.62 -22.11
N GLU A 24 -5.33 15.98 -23.26
CA GLU A 24 -4.27 15.30 -23.99
C GLU A 24 -3.12 16.24 -24.37
N ARG A 25 -3.45 17.47 -24.80
CA ARG A 25 -2.43 18.48 -25.11
C ARG A 25 -1.68 18.94 -23.87
N CYS A 26 -2.38 19.20 -22.77
CA CYS A 26 -1.76 19.58 -21.51
C CYS A 26 -0.83 18.47 -21.00
N ARG A 27 -1.28 17.21 -21.05
CA ARG A 27 -0.47 16.04 -20.68
C ARG A 27 0.83 16.01 -21.47
N ARG A 28 0.76 16.12 -22.80
CA ARG A 28 1.95 16.18 -23.67
C ARG A 28 2.87 17.35 -23.33
N ILE A 29 2.33 18.55 -23.10
CA ILE A 29 3.15 19.72 -22.72
C ILE A 29 3.87 19.47 -21.39
N PHE A 30 3.18 18.95 -20.38
CA PHE A 30 3.80 18.63 -19.10
C PHE A 30 4.80 17.47 -19.21
N GLU A 31 4.57 16.50 -20.10
CA GLU A 31 5.55 15.45 -20.43
C GLU A 31 6.81 16.02 -21.06
N GLU A 32 6.68 16.95 -22.03
CA GLU A 32 7.82 17.63 -22.67
C GLU A 32 8.61 18.49 -21.67
N VAL A 33 7.92 19.23 -20.78
CA VAL A 33 8.58 19.98 -19.70
C VAL A 33 9.31 19.02 -18.75
N SER A 34 8.67 17.91 -18.37
CA SER A 34 9.29 16.90 -17.52
C SER A 34 10.49 16.23 -18.20
N ALA A 35 10.44 16.04 -19.51
CA ALA A 35 11.54 15.49 -20.30
C ALA A 35 12.71 16.47 -20.37
N ALA A 36 12.46 17.76 -20.57
CA ALA A 36 13.50 18.79 -20.51
C ALA A 36 14.14 18.91 -19.11
N GLU A 37 13.32 18.85 -18.05
CA GLU A 37 13.81 18.79 -16.67
C GLU A 37 14.63 17.52 -16.40
N LEU A 38 14.21 16.38 -16.97
CA LEU A 38 14.91 15.11 -16.89
C LEU A 38 16.26 15.16 -17.60
N GLU A 39 16.33 15.68 -18.82
CA GLU A 39 17.58 15.86 -19.57
C GLU A 39 18.56 16.75 -18.79
N LEU A 40 18.07 17.84 -18.18
CA LEU A 40 18.88 18.71 -17.32
C LEU A 40 19.31 18.02 -16.01
N ALA A 41 18.46 17.18 -15.43
CA ALA A 41 18.78 16.40 -14.24
C ALA A 41 19.79 15.28 -14.55
N GLU A 42 19.75 14.68 -15.74
CA GLU A 42 20.72 13.68 -16.19
C GLU A 42 22.11 14.29 -16.43
N ILE A 43 22.19 15.53 -16.92
CA ILE A 43 23.47 16.25 -17.08
C ILE A 43 24.21 16.43 -15.74
N HIS A 44 23.47 16.51 -14.62
CA HIS A 44 24.06 16.75 -13.29
C HIS A 44 23.94 15.58 -12.31
N GLY A 45 23.12 14.56 -12.61
CA GLY A 45 22.87 13.40 -11.74
C GLY A 45 22.17 13.71 -10.41
N VAL A 46 21.70 14.95 -10.19
CA VAL A 46 21.14 15.39 -8.91
C VAL A 46 19.65 15.01 -8.83
N PRO A 47 19.22 14.22 -7.82
CA PRO A 47 17.81 13.91 -7.62
C PRO A 47 17.06 15.12 -7.06
N ARG A 48 16.26 15.80 -7.89
CA ARG A 48 15.47 16.97 -7.49
C ARG A 48 14.12 17.08 -8.21
N GLY A 49 13.22 17.88 -7.66
CA GLY A 49 11.91 18.20 -8.21
C GLY A 49 10.79 17.28 -7.72
N ARG A 50 9.56 17.54 -8.16
CA ARG A 50 8.37 16.84 -7.65
C ARG A 50 8.28 15.39 -8.10
N LEU A 51 8.09 14.46 -7.16
CA LEU A 51 7.86 13.03 -7.39
C LEU A 51 6.47 12.66 -6.89
N ARG A 52 5.59 12.23 -7.82
CA ARG A 52 4.20 11.88 -7.51
C ARG A 52 4.05 10.38 -7.28
N VAL A 53 3.71 10.00 -6.06
CA VAL A 53 3.73 8.62 -5.57
C VAL A 53 2.32 8.20 -5.16
N SER A 54 1.80 7.10 -5.72
CA SER A 54 0.61 6.44 -5.17
C SER A 54 1.01 5.29 -4.25
N LEU A 55 0.45 5.26 -3.05
CA LEU A 55 0.69 4.27 -2.00
C LEU A 55 -0.63 3.54 -1.69
N PRO A 56 -0.59 2.26 -1.28
CA PRO A 56 -1.78 1.63 -0.70
C PRO A 56 -2.08 2.30 0.66
N LEU A 57 -3.29 2.12 1.22
CA LEU A 57 -3.63 2.72 2.53
C LEU A 57 -2.68 2.26 3.63
N VAL A 58 -2.24 1.01 3.58
CA VAL A 58 -1.19 0.45 4.45
C VAL A 58 0.17 1.18 4.33
N GLY A 59 0.34 2.00 3.30
CA GLY A 59 1.50 2.87 3.12
C GLY A 59 1.69 3.88 4.26
N MET A 60 0.67 4.19 5.07
CA MET A 60 0.86 5.02 6.27
C MET A 60 1.85 4.40 7.26
N LEU A 61 1.95 3.07 7.28
CA LEU A 61 2.90 2.33 8.12
C LEU A 61 4.33 2.42 7.57
N MET A 62 4.52 2.92 6.35
CA MET A 62 5.81 3.12 5.70
C MET A 62 6.36 4.54 5.88
N MET A 63 5.59 5.41 6.54
CA MET A 63 5.97 6.80 6.76
C MET A 63 7.31 7.01 7.48
N PRO A 64 7.79 6.13 8.38
CA PRO A 64 9.14 6.25 8.91
C PRO A 64 10.23 6.22 7.82
N ALA A 65 10.13 5.28 6.87
CA ALA A 65 11.06 5.18 5.74
C ALA A 65 10.91 6.38 4.78
N ILE A 66 9.67 6.80 4.50
CA ILE A 66 9.41 7.98 3.66
C ILE A 66 9.96 9.26 4.32
N GLY A 67 9.83 9.40 5.63
CA GLY A 67 10.39 10.52 6.39
C GLY A 67 11.91 10.54 6.33
N ALA A 68 12.56 9.39 6.48
CA ALA A 68 14.00 9.26 6.31
C ALA A 68 14.46 9.61 4.87
N PHE A 69 13.66 9.26 3.86
CA PHE A 69 13.93 9.65 2.47
C PHE A 69 13.92 11.17 2.29
N VAL A 70 12.89 11.85 2.82
CA VAL A 70 12.78 13.32 2.74
C VAL A 70 13.97 14.02 3.40
N GLN A 71 14.49 13.46 4.48
CA GLN A 71 15.70 13.97 5.13
C GLN A 71 16.97 13.75 4.29
N ALA A 72 17.08 12.58 3.64
CA ALA A 72 18.23 12.23 2.81
C ALA A 72 18.26 12.98 1.46
N TYR A 73 17.08 13.32 0.91
CA TYR A 73 16.91 13.96 -0.39
C TYR A 73 15.99 15.19 -0.32
N PRO A 74 16.44 16.29 0.34
CA PRO A 74 15.59 17.46 0.62
C PRO A 74 15.18 18.26 -0.63
N GLU A 75 15.84 18.04 -1.77
CA GLU A 75 15.50 18.67 -3.05
C GLU A 75 14.42 17.91 -3.85
N VAL A 76 13.93 16.78 -3.33
CA VAL A 76 12.84 16.00 -3.93
C VAL A 76 11.52 16.29 -3.20
N ASP A 77 10.62 16.99 -3.87
CA ASP A 77 9.29 17.26 -3.33
C ASP A 77 8.37 16.04 -3.52
N LEU A 78 7.87 15.45 -2.43
CA LEU A 78 6.95 14.32 -2.50
C LEU A 78 5.49 14.77 -2.60
N ASP A 79 4.77 14.27 -3.61
CA ASP A 79 3.31 14.36 -3.73
C ASP A 79 2.73 12.95 -3.52
N LEU A 80 2.17 12.71 -2.33
CA LEU A 80 1.74 11.37 -1.87
C LEU A 80 0.22 11.22 -1.96
N ASP A 81 -0.23 10.21 -2.70
CA ASP A 81 -1.63 9.80 -2.80
C ASP A 81 -1.83 8.41 -2.17
N PHE A 82 -2.77 8.28 -1.24
CA PHE A 82 -3.07 7.00 -0.58
C PHE A 82 -4.39 6.43 -1.09
N ASN A 83 -4.30 5.31 -1.79
CA ASN A 83 -5.46 4.69 -2.44
C ASN A 83 -5.22 3.21 -2.74
N ASP A 84 -6.19 2.37 -2.34
CA ASP A 84 -6.20 0.92 -2.59
C ASP A 84 -6.96 0.51 -3.85
N ARG A 85 -7.42 1.49 -4.64
CA ARG A 85 -8.00 1.21 -5.96
C ARG A 85 -6.89 0.83 -6.94
N LEU A 86 -7.29 0.06 -7.94
CA LEU A 86 -6.47 -0.23 -9.10
C LEU A 86 -6.37 1.04 -9.94
N VAL A 87 -5.39 1.89 -9.60
CA VAL A 87 -5.11 3.14 -10.32
C VAL A 87 -4.43 2.82 -11.63
N ASN A 88 -4.76 3.56 -12.68
CA ASN A 88 -3.98 3.51 -13.91
C ASN A 88 -2.80 4.46 -13.76
N VAL A 89 -1.63 3.87 -13.45
CA VAL A 89 -0.36 4.58 -13.24
C VAL A 89 -0.11 5.66 -14.30
N ILE A 90 -0.38 5.32 -15.56
CA ILE A 90 -0.12 6.18 -16.72
C ILE A 90 -1.20 7.26 -16.84
N ASP A 91 -2.47 6.88 -16.83
CA ASP A 91 -3.57 7.84 -17.07
C ASP A 91 -3.73 8.86 -15.93
N GLU A 92 -3.37 8.47 -14.71
CA GLU A 92 -3.47 9.31 -13.51
C GLU A 92 -2.20 10.14 -13.26
N GLY A 93 -1.13 9.91 -14.04
CA GLY A 93 0.09 10.71 -14.02
C GLY A 93 0.91 10.51 -12.74
N PHE A 94 1.02 9.28 -12.26
CA PHE A 94 1.94 8.92 -11.17
C PHE A 94 3.33 8.60 -11.73
N ASP A 95 4.37 9.03 -11.03
CA ASP A 95 5.75 8.66 -11.36
C ASP A 95 6.08 7.26 -10.88
N VAL A 96 5.53 6.89 -9.71
CA VAL A 96 5.66 5.55 -9.14
C VAL A 96 4.43 5.20 -8.32
N VAL A 97 4.07 3.92 -8.36
CA VAL A 97 2.95 3.36 -7.61
C VAL A 97 3.46 2.18 -6.81
N MET A 98 3.24 2.19 -5.51
CA MET A 98 3.51 1.05 -4.67
C MET A 98 2.26 0.16 -4.56
N ARG A 99 2.43 -1.16 -4.70
CA ARG A 99 1.34 -2.12 -4.53
C ARG A 99 1.79 -3.39 -3.83
N THR A 100 0.82 -4.07 -3.26
CA THR A 100 0.92 -5.44 -2.75
C THR A 100 0.38 -6.41 -3.80
N GLY A 101 1.08 -7.52 -4.06
CA GLY A 101 0.67 -8.54 -5.03
C GLY A 101 1.33 -8.40 -6.40
N ASP A 102 0.97 -9.28 -7.33
CA ASP A 102 1.65 -9.40 -8.63
C ASP A 102 1.17 -8.34 -9.62
N ALA A 103 2.11 -7.75 -10.36
CA ALA A 103 1.81 -6.87 -11.47
C ALA A 103 1.91 -7.67 -12.77
N THR A 104 0.82 -7.69 -13.55
CA THR A 104 0.72 -8.43 -14.81
C THR A 104 0.73 -7.53 -16.05
N ASP A 105 0.80 -6.21 -15.86
CA ASP A 105 0.81 -5.25 -16.97
C ASP A 105 2.24 -5.04 -17.51
N SER A 106 2.48 -5.50 -18.74
CA SER A 106 3.78 -5.40 -19.41
C SER A 106 4.22 -3.97 -19.75
N ARG A 107 3.31 -2.98 -19.64
CA ARG A 107 3.64 -1.57 -19.81
C ARG A 107 4.34 -0.96 -18.59
N LEU A 108 4.41 -1.70 -17.49
CA LEU A 108 4.99 -1.26 -16.23
C LEU A 108 6.30 -2.00 -15.96
N MET A 109 7.31 -1.24 -15.54
CA MET A 109 8.47 -1.79 -14.85
C MET A 109 8.08 -2.09 -13.40
N THR A 110 8.72 -3.10 -12.81
CA THR A 110 8.48 -3.52 -11.44
C THR A 110 9.78 -3.72 -10.68
N ARG A 111 9.79 -3.33 -9.41
CA ARG A 111 10.83 -3.70 -8.46
C ARG A 111 10.23 -4.16 -7.15
N VAL A 112 10.70 -5.29 -6.66
CA VAL A 112 10.37 -5.79 -5.33
C VAL A 112 11.08 -4.93 -4.29
N LEU A 113 10.29 -4.36 -3.37
CA LEU A 113 10.80 -3.60 -2.23
C LEU A 113 11.05 -4.52 -1.03
N GLY A 114 10.26 -5.60 -0.93
CA GLY A 114 10.49 -6.66 0.04
C GLY A 114 9.23 -7.49 0.29
N ARG A 115 9.30 -8.32 1.32
CA ARG A 115 8.24 -9.26 1.70
C ARG A 115 7.96 -9.13 3.18
N SER A 116 6.69 -9.26 3.54
CA SER A 116 6.27 -9.40 4.93
C SER A 116 5.38 -10.63 5.07
N SER A 117 5.67 -11.47 6.04
CA SER A 117 4.77 -12.56 6.43
C SER A 117 3.52 -11.98 7.09
N TYR A 118 2.40 -12.68 6.97
CA TYR A 118 1.24 -12.42 7.81
C TYR A 118 1.51 -12.93 9.22
N ILE A 119 0.91 -12.27 10.19
CA ILE A 119 0.92 -12.67 11.59
C ILE A 119 -0.50 -12.54 12.14
N LEU A 120 -0.90 -13.50 12.97
CA LEU A 120 -2.13 -13.44 13.73
C LEU A 120 -1.78 -12.93 15.14
N ALA A 121 -2.43 -11.87 15.59
CA ALA A 121 -2.11 -11.23 16.85
C ALA A 121 -3.33 -10.68 17.58
N GLY A 122 -3.21 -10.52 18.89
CA GLY A 122 -4.19 -9.87 19.76
C GLY A 122 -3.50 -9.23 20.96
N ALA A 123 -4.20 -8.35 21.69
CA ALA A 123 -3.64 -7.78 22.92
C ALA A 123 -3.58 -8.83 24.04
N PRO A 124 -2.58 -8.78 24.95
CA PRO A 124 -2.52 -9.66 26.12
C PRO A 124 -3.84 -9.74 26.91
N ARG A 125 -4.48 -8.60 27.16
CA ARG A 125 -5.77 -8.50 27.86
C ARG A 125 -6.94 -9.22 27.18
N TYR A 126 -6.89 -9.40 25.87
CA TYR A 126 -7.89 -10.18 25.14
C TYR A 126 -7.74 -11.67 25.48
N PHE A 127 -6.50 -12.14 25.53
CA PHE A 127 -6.16 -13.52 25.86
C PHE A 127 -6.38 -13.85 27.34
N GLU A 128 -6.26 -12.89 28.24
CA GLU A 128 -6.65 -13.06 29.65
C GLU A 128 -8.13 -13.46 29.81
N GLN A 129 -8.99 -12.98 28.90
CA GLN A 129 -10.43 -13.24 28.95
C GLN A 129 -10.84 -14.47 28.15
N ARG A 130 -10.14 -14.79 27.04
CA ARG A 130 -10.55 -15.82 26.08
C ARG A 130 -9.56 -16.99 25.92
N GLY A 131 -8.42 -16.96 26.61
CA GLY A 131 -7.33 -17.92 26.44
C GLY A 131 -6.55 -17.70 25.14
N LEU A 132 -5.42 -18.41 25.00
CA LEU A 132 -4.63 -18.43 23.76
C LEU A 132 -5.10 -19.57 22.85
N PRO A 133 -5.33 -19.33 21.54
CA PRO A 133 -5.63 -20.42 20.61
C PRO A 133 -4.38 -21.28 20.39
N ALA A 134 -4.52 -22.60 20.50
CA ALA A 134 -3.43 -23.55 20.24
C ALA A 134 -3.47 -24.07 18.80
N THR A 135 -4.66 -24.11 18.20
CA THR A 135 -4.89 -24.57 16.84
C THR A 135 -5.80 -23.59 16.07
N PRO A 136 -5.78 -23.61 14.72
CA PRO A 136 -6.72 -22.81 13.93
C PRO A 136 -8.20 -23.10 14.24
N ASP A 137 -8.54 -24.31 14.71
CA ASP A 137 -9.91 -24.66 15.08
C ASP A 137 -10.42 -23.91 16.32
N ASP A 138 -9.53 -23.47 17.21
CA ASP A 138 -9.88 -22.73 18.42
C ASP A 138 -10.44 -21.33 18.09
N LEU A 139 -10.14 -20.82 16.89
CA LEU A 139 -10.57 -19.50 16.43
C LEU A 139 -12.10 -19.34 16.35
N ARG A 140 -12.85 -20.43 16.33
CA ARG A 140 -14.33 -20.41 16.46
C ARG A 140 -14.83 -19.81 17.77
N HIS A 141 -13.98 -19.80 18.80
CA HIS A 141 -14.27 -19.20 20.11
C HIS A 141 -13.68 -17.79 20.26
N HIS A 142 -13.00 -17.30 19.22
CA HIS A 142 -12.39 -15.99 19.17
C HIS A 142 -13.21 -15.01 18.32
N LEU A 143 -12.79 -13.75 18.37
CA LEU A 143 -13.43 -12.62 17.69
C LEU A 143 -12.46 -12.12 16.64
N GLY A 144 -12.88 -12.07 15.39
CA GLY A 144 -12.11 -11.60 14.25
C GLY A 144 -12.33 -10.12 13.96
N LEU A 145 -11.23 -9.42 13.74
CA LEU A 145 -11.17 -8.07 13.17
C LEU A 145 -10.69 -8.23 11.72
N ARG A 146 -11.61 -8.12 10.76
CA ARG A 146 -11.39 -8.57 9.38
C ARG A 146 -11.14 -7.40 8.43
N HIS A 147 -10.15 -7.56 7.57
CA HIS A 147 -9.93 -6.63 6.46
C HIS A 147 -10.85 -6.99 5.28
N ARG A 148 -11.26 -5.99 4.52
CA ARG A 148 -12.04 -6.11 3.28
C ARG A 148 -11.32 -5.37 2.18
N TYR A 149 -11.03 -6.07 1.10
CA TYR A 149 -10.39 -5.48 -0.08
C TYR A 149 -11.26 -4.37 -0.67
N PRO A 150 -10.76 -3.12 -0.75
CA PRO A 150 -11.53 -2.00 -1.30
C PRO A 150 -11.90 -2.21 -2.77
N SER A 151 -11.08 -2.94 -3.52
CA SER A 151 -11.25 -3.21 -4.95
C SER A 151 -12.33 -4.25 -5.26
N THR A 152 -12.46 -5.30 -4.44
CA THR A 152 -13.40 -6.41 -4.70
C THR A 152 -14.58 -6.43 -3.74
N GLY A 153 -14.49 -5.74 -2.61
CA GLY A 153 -15.47 -5.81 -1.51
C GLY A 153 -15.43 -7.12 -0.73
N LEU A 154 -14.57 -8.07 -1.11
CA LEU A 154 -14.43 -9.36 -0.45
C LEU A 154 -13.69 -9.21 0.87
N ILE A 155 -14.13 -9.97 1.87
CA ILE A 155 -13.41 -10.10 3.13
C ILE A 155 -12.13 -10.90 2.87
N GLU A 156 -11.01 -10.41 3.38
CA GLU A 156 -9.74 -11.10 3.28
C GLU A 156 -9.75 -12.38 4.14
N ASP A 157 -9.39 -13.49 3.50
CA ASP A 157 -9.20 -14.77 4.18
C ASP A 157 -7.93 -14.71 5.01
N TRP A 158 -7.98 -15.24 6.23
CA TRP A 158 -6.78 -15.44 7.01
C TRP A 158 -6.00 -16.63 6.45
N PRO A 159 -4.70 -16.49 6.15
CA PRO A 159 -3.90 -17.53 5.51
C PRO A 159 -3.48 -18.63 6.48
N LEU A 160 -4.48 -19.30 7.05
CA LEU A 160 -4.36 -20.38 8.01
C LEU A 160 -4.35 -21.72 7.28
N GLY A 161 -3.28 -22.50 7.45
CA GLY A 161 -3.19 -23.85 6.90
C GLY A 161 -1.77 -24.25 6.54
N ARG A 162 -1.29 -25.29 7.22
CA ARG A 162 -0.10 -26.05 6.79
C ARG A 162 -0.50 -26.98 5.63
N LYS A 163 -0.23 -26.60 4.39
CA LYS A 163 -0.26 -27.49 3.20
C LYS A 163 -1.57 -28.28 2.95
N ARG A 164 -2.71 -27.93 3.57
CA ARG A 164 -4.04 -28.53 3.35
C ARG A 164 -4.98 -27.50 2.73
N PRO A 165 -6.07 -27.91 2.04
CA PRO A 165 -7.02 -26.96 1.44
C PRO A 165 -7.50 -25.98 2.52
N LYS A 166 -7.66 -24.71 2.14
CA LYS A 166 -8.10 -23.60 2.99
C LYS A 166 -9.10 -24.11 4.03
N VAL A 167 -8.71 -24.14 5.29
CA VAL A 167 -9.66 -24.43 6.36
C VAL A 167 -10.57 -23.20 6.41
N GLU A 168 -11.83 -23.38 6.05
CA GLU A 168 -12.84 -22.35 6.28
C GLU A 168 -13.06 -22.29 7.80
N VAL A 169 -12.26 -21.43 8.45
CA VAL A 169 -12.35 -21.22 9.88
C VAL A 169 -13.60 -20.39 10.13
N ASP A 170 -14.60 -21.00 10.74
CA ASP A 170 -15.73 -20.27 11.32
C ASP A 170 -15.17 -19.33 12.39
N LEU A 171 -15.21 -18.03 12.12
CA LEU A 171 -14.60 -16.99 12.94
C LEU A 171 -15.63 -15.88 13.15
N PRO A 172 -16.25 -15.80 14.34
CA PRO A 172 -17.14 -14.71 14.69
C PRO A 172 -16.47 -13.36 14.44
N THR A 173 -17.06 -12.53 13.59
CA THR A 173 -16.44 -11.26 13.17
C THR A 173 -17.11 -10.08 13.89
N VAL A 174 -16.31 -9.26 14.57
CA VAL A 174 -16.80 -8.10 15.34
C VAL A 174 -16.74 -6.81 14.53
N ALA A 175 -15.71 -6.68 13.69
CA ALA A 175 -15.53 -5.51 12.85
C ALA A 175 -14.95 -5.91 11.50
N VAL A 176 -15.37 -5.19 10.47
CA VAL A 176 -14.82 -5.29 9.11
C VAL A 176 -14.39 -3.90 8.66
N SER A 177 -13.16 -3.76 8.20
CA SER A 177 -12.61 -2.48 7.73
C SER A 177 -11.92 -2.64 6.39
N SER A 178 -11.99 -1.60 5.56
CA SER A 178 -11.24 -1.48 4.31
C SER A 178 -9.84 -0.88 4.49
N ALA A 179 -9.45 -0.57 5.74
CA ALA A 179 -8.14 -0.07 6.13
C ALA A 179 -7.64 -0.85 7.35
N LEU A 180 -6.33 -1.03 7.47
CA LEU A 180 -5.73 -1.82 8.55
C LEU A 180 -5.60 -1.05 9.87
N GLU A 181 -5.32 0.25 9.83
CA GLU A 181 -5.06 1.06 11.02
C GLU A 181 -6.20 1.00 12.06
N PRO A 182 -7.50 1.11 11.69
CA PRO A 182 -8.57 0.96 12.66
C PRO A 182 -8.64 -0.44 13.29
N LEU A 183 -8.31 -1.49 12.54
CA LEU A 183 -8.32 -2.87 13.05
C LEU A 183 -7.16 -3.09 14.03
N ILE A 184 -5.97 -2.54 13.72
CA ILE A 184 -4.80 -2.57 14.61
C ILE A 184 -5.15 -1.88 15.93
N PHE A 185 -5.74 -0.67 15.87
CA PHE A 185 -6.19 0.03 17.05
C PHE A 185 -7.19 -0.81 17.87
N MET A 186 -8.20 -1.42 17.23
CA MET A 186 -9.16 -2.29 17.92
C MET A 186 -8.50 -3.52 18.56
N ALA A 187 -7.49 -4.10 17.92
CA ALA A 187 -6.74 -5.24 18.47
C ALA A 187 -5.94 -4.85 19.71
N GLU A 188 -5.25 -3.70 19.68
CA GLU A 188 -4.61 -3.10 20.87
C GLU A 188 -5.65 -2.80 21.95
N GLN A 189 -6.88 -2.46 21.51
CA GLN A 189 -8.01 -2.29 22.40
C GLN A 189 -8.58 -3.60 22.99
N GLY A 190 -7.99 -4.77 22.66
CA GLY A 190 -8.41 -6.07 23.15
C GLY A 190 -9.79 -6.48 22.65
N LEU A 191 -10.21 -5.99 21.48
CA LEU A 191 -11.55 -6.24 20.94
C LEU A 191 -11.62 -7.48 20.02
N GLY A 192 -10.47 -8.10 19.74
CA GLY A 192 -10.39 -9.28 18.90
C GLY A 192 -8.98 -9.55 18.40
N LEU A 193 -8.90 -10.56 17.54
CA LEU A 193 -7.71 -10.98 16.81
C LEU A 193 -7.66 -10.31 15.43
N ILE A 194 -6.47 -9.93 15.01
CA ILE A 194 -6.16 -9.43 13.67
C ILE A 194 -5.17 -10.35 12.97
N CYS A 195 -5.35 -10.54 11.66
CA CYS A 195 -4.33 -11.14 10.81
C CYS A 195 -3.86 -10.10 9.79
N VAL A 196 -2.62 -9.65 9.91
CA VAL A 196 -2.05 -8.57 9.11
C VAL A 196 -0.60 -8.87 8.77
N PRO A 197 -0.01 -8.22 7.75
CA PRO A 197 1.42 -8.27 7.55
C PRO A 197 2.20 -7.81 8.80
N GLU A 198 3.23 -8.54 9.19
CA GLU A 198 4.04 -8.27 10.38
C GLU A 198 4.59 -6.85 10.44
N PHE A 199 5.04 -6.29 9.31
CA PHE A 199 5.59 -4.92 9.27
C PHE A 199 4.57 -3.87 9.78
N SER A 200 3.27 -4.14 9.64
CA SER A 200 2.20 -3.25 10.07
C SER A 200 2.06 -3.14 11.59
N ILE A 201 2.56 -4.13 12.34
CA ILE A 201 2.42 -4.19 13.81
C ILE A 201 3.74 -4.43 14.54
N ARG A 202 4.88 -4.23 13.87
CA ARG A 202 6.21 -4.52 14.43
C ARG A 202 6.46 -3.78 15.74
N GLY A 203 6.08 -2.50 15.82
CA GLY A 203 6.21 -1.70 17.05
C GLY A 203 5.33 -2.22 18.18
N GLN A 204 4.11 -2.66 17.87
CA GLN A 204 3.18 -3.22 18.83
C GLN A 204 3.66 -4.57 19.39
N LEU A 205 4.28 -5.39 18.56
CA LEU A 205 4.90 -6.65 18.97
C LEU A 205 6.15 -6.38 19.83
N ALA A 206 7.01 -5.45 19.42
CA ALA A 206 8.22 -5.08 20.15
C ALA A 206 7.93 -4.53 21.57
N ASP A 207 6.89 -3.71 21.70
CA ASP A 207 6.49 -3.10 22.97
C ASP A 207 5.52 -3.99 23.78
N GLY A 208 5.18 -5.19 23.29
CA GLY A 208 4.27 -6.12 23.97
C GLY A 208 2.79 -5.70 24.01
N ARG A 209 2.38 -4.68 23.24
CA ARG A 209 0.97 -4.26 23.11
C ARG A 209 0.13 -5.32 22.40
N LEU A 210 0.75 -6.04 21.47
CA LEU A 210 0.18 -7.18 20.78
C LEU A 210 1.10 -8.39 20.95
N VAL A 211 0.50 -9.58 21.00
CA VAL A 211 1.21 -10.86 21.05
C VAL A 211 0.74 -11.72 19.89
N SER A 212 1.70 -12.33 19.21
CA SER A 212 1.48 -13.25 18.10
C SER A 212 0.99 -14.61 18.60
N VAL A 213 0.13 -15.24 17.80
CA VAL A 213 -0.42 -16.57 18.04
C VAL A 213 -0.46 -17.37 16.74
N LEU A 214 -0.44 -18.70 16.86
CA LEU A 214 -0.53 -19.61 15.71
C LEU A 214 0.52 -19.35 14.60
N GLU A 215 1.72 -18.86 14.95
CA GLU A 215 2.79 -18.50 13.97
C GLU A 215 3.09 -19.65 13.00
N ASP A 216 3.15 -20.88 13.53
CA ASP A 216 3.37 -22.12 12.78
C ASP A 216 2.28 -22.47 11.76
N CYS A 217 1.12 -21.84 11.85
CA CYS A 217 -0.07 -22.11 11.03
C CYS A 217 -0.29 -21.05 9.95
N VAL A 218 0.39 -19.90 10.04
CA VAL A 218 0.27 -18.79 9.08
C VAL A 218 1.31 -18.94 7.98
N SER A 219 0.87 -19.17 6.74
CA SER A 219 1.77 -19.61 5.65
C SER A 219 1.92 -18.63 4.47
N HIS A 220 1.29 -17.45 4.53
CA HIS A 220 1.30 -16.48 3.43
C HIS A 220 2.20 -15.27 3.73
N SER A 221 2.82 -14.75 2.67
CA SER A 221 3.58 -13.50 2.69
C SER A 221 3.08 -12.58 1.60
N VAL A 222 2.98 -11.30 1.92
CA VAL A 222 2.70 -10.24 0.95
C VAL A 222 4.03 -9.71 0.40
N THR A 223 4.10 -9.56 -0.93
CA THR A 223 5.23 -8.93 -1.60
C THR A 223 4.87 -7.49 -1.95
N PHE A 224 5.69 -6.55 -1.50
CA PHE A 224 5.57 -5.13 -1.81
C PHE A 224 6.43 -4.79 -3.02
N ARG A 225 5.85 -4.05 -3.96
CA ARG A 225 6.48 -3.70 -5.22
C ARG A 225 6.28 -2.22 -5.54
N ALA A 226 7.30 -1.60 -6.10
CA ALA A 226 7.21 -0.33 -6.82
C ALA A 226 6.97 -0.61 -8.31
N LEU A 227 6.09 0.17 -8.91
CA LEU A 227 5.67 0.08 -10.31
C LEU A 227 5.76 1.45 -10.96
N TRP A 228 6.28 1.54 -12.19
CA TRP A 228 6.34 2.79 -12.95
C TRP A 228 6.28 2.52 -14.47
N PRO A 229 5.88 3.50 -15.30
CA PRO A 229 5.76 3.29 -16.75
C PRO A 229 7.10 2.91 -17.40
N ALA A 230 7.10 1.85 -18.22
CA ALA A 230 8.28 1.37 -18.92
C ALA A 230 8.76 2.32 -20.03
N SER A 231 7.87 3.15 -20.56
CA SER A 231 8.18 4.16 -21.58
C SER A 231 8.95 5.36 -21.02
N ARG A 232 9.05 5.52 -19.70
CA ARG A 232 9.77 6.63 -19.07
C ARG A 232 11.19 6.20 -18.74
N GLN A 233 12.16 6.99 -19.20
CA GLN A 233 13.54 6.88 -18.71
C GLN A 233 13.56 7.18 -17.20
N LEU A 234 14.28 6.34 -16.45
CA LEU A 234 14.22 6.35 -14.98
C LEU A 234 14.91 7.61 -14.43
N SER A 235 14.11 8.63 -14.09
CA SER A 235 14.62 9.88 -13.53
C SER A 235 15.48 9.67 -12.28
N PRO A 236 16.51 10.50 -12.05
CA PRO A 236 17.35 10.38 -10.86
C PRO A 236 16.54 10.35 -9.55
N LYS A 237 15.52 11.22 -9.41
CA LYS A 237 14.60 11.25 -8.24
C LYS A 237 13.83 9.94 -8.05
N LEU A 238 13.32 9.35 -9.12
CA LEU A 238 12.59 8.08 -9.07
C LEU A 238 13.54 6.94 -8.69
N ARG A 239 14.73 6.92 -9.27
CA ARG A 239 15.76 5.92 -8.98
C ARG A 239 16.11 5.89 -7.51
N VAL A 240 16.55 7.04 -6.97
CA VAL A 240 16.95 7.12 -5.56
C VAL A 240 15.79 6.82 -4.61
N PHE A 241 14.55 7.19 -4.97
CA PHE A 241 13.37 6.86 -4.16
C PHE A 241 13.13 5.35 -4.09
N VAL A 242 13.12 4.67 -5.23
CA VAL A 242 12.90 3.22 -5.27
C VAL A 242 14.06 2.45 -4.63
N ASP A 243 15.31 2.88 -4.86
CA ASP A 243 16.50 2.32 -4.21
C ASP A 243 16.43 2.47 -2.69
N PHE A 244 16.19 3.69 -2.21
CA PHE A 244 16.14 3.99 -0.78
C PHE A 244 15.06 3.18 -0.07
N LEU A 245 13.84 3.07 -0.64
CA LEU A 245 12.78 2.28 -0.04
C LEU A 245 13.09 0.78 -0.07
N ALA A 246 13.68 0.26 -1.14
CA ALA A 246 14.10 -1.14 -1.18
C ALA A 246 15.17 -1.46 -0.11
N GLU A 247 16.00 -0.49 0.23
CA GLU A 247 17.05 -0.61 1.24
C GLU A 247 16.60 -0.34 2.67
N THR A 248 15.47 0.33 2.92
CA THR A 248 15.10 0.79 4.28
C THR A 248 13.78 0.22 4.79
N LEU A 249 12.85 -0.15 3.91
CA LEU A 249 11.46 -0.39 4.28
C LEU A 249 11.24 -1.72 5.03
N PHE A 250 12.10 -2.72 4.79
CA PHE A 250 12.05 -4.04 5.46
C PHE A 250 13.32 -4.38 6.23
N VAL A 251 14.19 -3.41 6.49
CA VAL A 251 15.38 -3.65 7.34
C VAL A 251 14.93 -3.88 8.79
N ARG A 252 15.56 -4.88 9.40
CA ARG A 252 15.30 -5.32 10.78
C ARG A 252 16.05 -4.47 11.79
#